data_AF-A0A925MSY5-F1
#
_entry.id   AF-A0A925MSY5-F1
#
_cell.length_a   1.000
_cell.length_b   1.000
_cell.length_c   1.000
_cell.angle_alpha   90.00
_cell.angle_beta   90.00
_cell.angle_gamma   90.00
#
_symmetry.space_group_name_H-M   'P 1'
#
loop_
_entity.id
_entity.type
_entity.pdbx_description
1 polymer ?
#
loop_
_entity_poly.entity_id
_entity_poly.type
_entity_poly.pdbx_seq_one_letter_code
_entity_poly.pdbx_strand_id
1 'polypeptide(L)'
;MKSLFLRIFLSFWLAMGLIVIAGSTLAAFVTWQRFDSLQKIEPGDIADRALVPLKQGGVDALREWMNETQRNEATIRTYVLDMHGHDILGRPLTERIERRVKRMASLGYLADAEGNPPPLMADPLRTSPQMIGPDGSVYTMFFDYGRRFPFSMFGTPLVVLSLLAISLGVSALACWWLAHFLSRPVALLQANARALAAGNLEVRVGEEISRRKDELGVLARDFDRMAERVRTLLASKEALLRYVSHELRSPLARLRVALSLARREGADPAR
;
A
#
# COMPACT_ATOMS: atom_id res chain seq x y z
N MET A 1 18.38 10.57 -21.31
CA MET A 1 18.96 9.75 -20.24
C MET A 1 17.83 9.43 -19.27
N LYS A 2 17.55 8.16 -18.96
CA LYS A 2 16.49 7.80 -18.00
C LYS A 2 17.17 7.50 -16.68
N SER A 3 17.03 8.37 -15.68
CA SER A 3 17.72 8.19 -14.40
C SER A 3 17.17 6.97 -13.63
N LEU A 4 18.10 6.18 -13.11
CA LEU A 4 17.93 5.10 -12.15
C LEU A 4 17.17 5.63 -10.94
N PHE A 5 17.54 6.82 -10.46
CA PHE A 5 16.84 7.50 -9.38
C PHE A 5 15.34 7.64 -9.71
N LEU A 6 15.00 8.16 -10.89
CA LEU A 6 13.60 8.36 -11.27
C LEU A 6 12.86 7.03 -11.41
N ARG A 7 13.51 5.97 -11.92
CA ARG A 7 12.91 4.63 -11.97
C ARG A 7 12.62 4.07 -10.59
N ILE A 8 13.57 4.17 -9.66
CA ILE A 8 13.40 3.72 -8.27
C ILE A 8 12.30 4.52 -7.59
N PHE A 9 12.34 5.85 -7.75
CA PHE A 9 11.32 6.75 -7.21
C PHE A 9 9.92 6.44 -7.76
N LEU A 10 9.77 6.30 -9.08
CA LEU A 10 8.50 5.93 -9.71
C LEU A 10 8.02 4.55 -9.26
N SER A 11 8.90 3.56 -9.15
CA SER A 11 8.50 2.24 -8.65
C SER A 11 8.06 2.27 -7.19
N PHE A 12 8.71 3.08 -6.36
CA PHE A 12 8.33 3.27 -4.97
C PHE A 12 6.95 3.93 -4.87
N TRP A 13 6.72 5.00 -5.65
CA TRP A 13 5.42 5.66 -5.72
C TRP A 13 4.33 4.78 -6.29
N LEU A 14 4.64 3.96 -7.28
CA LEU A 14 3.71 2.99 -7.85
C LEU A 14 3.34 1.93 -6.81
N ALA A 15 4.32 1.39 -6.09
CA ALA A 15 4.07 0.44 -4.99
C ALA A 15 3.22 1.08 -3.87
N MET A 16 3.56 2.30 -3.46
CA MET A 16 2.79 3.06 -2.46
C MET A 16 1.35 3.30 -2.94
N GLY A 17 1.18 3.77 -4.18
CA GLY A 17 -0.12 3.98 -4.78
C GLY A 17 -0.94 2.69 -4.84
N LEU A 18 -0.31 1.56 -5.15
CA LEU A 18 -0.96 0.25 -5.19
C LEU A 18 -1.41 -0.20 -3.80
N ILE A 19 -0.62 0.03 -2.75
CA ILE A 19 -1.02 -0.22 -1.36
C ILE A 19 -2.23 0.65 -0.97
N VAL A 20 -2.17 1.95 -1.28
CA VAL A 20 -3.25 2.88 -0.95
C VAL A 20 -4.53 2.53 -1.70
N ILE A 21 -4.43 2.19 -2.99
CA ILE A 21 -5.58 1.77 -3.81
C ILE A 21 -6.14 0.46 -3.28
N ALA A 22 -5.32 -0.56 -3.07
CA ALA A 22 -5.77 -1.86 -2.55
C ALA A 22 -6.43 -1.72 -1.17
N GLY A 23 -5.87 -0.88 -0.29
CA GLY A 23 -6.46 -0.60 1.01
C GLY A 23 -7.79 0.16 0.90
N SER A 24 -7.86 1.14 -0.01
CA SER A 24 -9.06 1.93 -0.26
C SER A 24 -10.17 1.11 -0.90
N THR A 25 -9.85 0.23 -1.86
CA THR A 25 -10.82 -0.66 -2.50
C THR A 25 -11.32 -1.72 -1.52
N LEU A 26 -10.46 -2.29 -0.69
CA LEU A 26 -10.87 -3.23 0.34
C LEU A 26 -11.78 -2.56 1.38
N ALA A 27 -11.42 -1.36 1.83
CA ALA A 27 -12.24 -0.54 2.71
C ALA A 27 -13.60 -0.21 2.10
N ALA A 28 -13.61 0.24 0.85
CA ALA A 28 -14.84 0.56 0.11
C ALA A 28 -15.70 -0.69 -0.10
N PHE A 29 -15.09 -1.83 -0.43
CA PHE A 29 -15.77 -3.10 -0.63
C PHE A 29 -16.43 -3.59 0.67
N VAL A 30 -15.70 -3.57 1.79
CA VAL A 30 -16.25 -3.93 3.10
C VAL A 30 -17.39 -2.98 3.51
N THR A 31 -17.22 -1.69 3.23
CA THR A 31 -18.26 -0.68 3.52
C THR A 31 -19.50 -0.93 2.67
N TRP A 32 -19.33 -1.18 1.38
CA TRP A 32 -20.40 -1.49 0.45
C TRP A 32 -21.13 -2.78 0.84
N GLN A 33 -20.39 -3.84 1.18
CA GLN A 33 -20.97 -5.11 1.63
C GLN A 33 -21.80 -4.94 2.91
N ARG A 34 -21.31 -4.14 3.87
CA ARG A 34 -22.08 -3.82 5.09
C ARG A 34 -23.29 -2.94 4.80
N PHE A 35 -23.17 -1.99 3.88
CA PHE A 35 -24.26 -1.09 3.51
C PHE A 35 -25.37 -1.81 2.73
N ASP A 36 -25.02 -2.68 1.78
CA ASP A 36 -25.94 -3.56 1.06
C ASP A 36 -26.70 -4.50 2.01
N SER A 37 -26.00 -5.03 3.02
CA SER A 37 -26.63 -5.85 4.06
C SER A 37 -27.65 -5.06 4.90
N LEU A 38 -27.46 -3.75 5.08
CA LEU A 38 -28.39 -2.88 5.79
C LEU A 38 -29.53 -2.37 4.91
N GLN A 39 -29.32 -2.20 3.60
CA GLN A 39 -30.36 -1.83 2.64
C GLN A 39 -31.36 -2.96 2.40
N LYS A 40 -30.95 -4.24 2.53
CA LYS A 40 -31.84 -5.40 2.45
C LYS A 40 -32.82 -5.52 3.61
N ILE A 41 -32.61 -4.76 4.68
CA ILE A 41 -33.55 -4.64 5.79
C ILE A 41 -34.45 -3.45 5.46
N GLU A 42 -35.51 -3.69 4.70
CA GLU A 42 -36.51 -2.65 4.48
C GLU A 42 -37.20 -2.34 5.83
N PRO A 43 -37.28 -1.07 6.24
CA PRO A 43 -38.07 -0.65 7.41
C PRO A 43 -39.50 -1.19 7.42
N GLY A 44 -40.09 -1.34 6.23
CA GLY A 44 -41.41 -1.92 6.01
C GLY A 44 -41.48 -3.38 6.45
N ASP A 45 -40.52 -4.22 6.05
CA ASP A 45 -40.49 -5.64 6.43
C ASP A 45 -40.40 -5.85 7.94
N ILE A 46 -39.63 -5.02 8.65
CA ILE A 46 -39.56 -5.09 10.11
C ILE A 46 -40.89 -4.66 10.74
N ALA A 47 -41.50 -3.59 10.23
CA ALA A 47 -42.80 -3.13 10.71
C ALA A 47 -43.90 -4.17 10.47
N ASP A 48 -43.90 -4.82 9.31
CA ASP A 48 -44.85 -5.88 8.97
C ASP A 48 -44.70 -7.11 9.88
N ARG A 49 -43.46 -7.48 10.21
CA ARG A 49 -43.19 -8.54 11.20
C ARG A 49 -43.60 -8.14 12.62
N ALA A 50 -43.46 -6.86 12.98
CA ALA A 50 -43.86 -6.31 14.27
C ALA A 50 -45.38 -6.20 14.43
N LEU A 51 -46.14 -6.09 13.33
CA LEU A 51 -47.61 -6.08 13.35
C LEU A 51 -48.21 -7.40 13.82
N VAL A 52 -47.56 -8.53 13.56
CA VAL A 52 -48.05 -9.87 13.95
C VAL A 52 -48.18 -10.02 15.47
N PRO A 53 -47.11 -9.83 16.29
CA PRO A 53 -47.21 -9.92 17.74
C PRO A 53 -48.10 -8.81 18.32
N LEU A 54 -48.10 -7.60 17.73
CA LEU A 54 -48.96 -6.51 18.17
C LEU A 54 -50.45 -6.86 18.04
N LYS A 55 -50.85 -7.51 16.94
CA LYS A 55 -52.24 -7.95 16.73
C LYS A 55 -52.64 -9.14 17.60
N GLN A 56 -51.71 -10.05 17.89
CA GLN A 56 -52.00 -11.30 18.61
C GLN A 56 -51.98 -11.15 20.13
N GLY A 57 -51.06 -10.34 20.66
CA GLY A 57 -50.85 -10.20 22.11
C GLY A 57 -50.64 -8.76 22.57
N GLY A 58 -50.99 -7.78 21.74
CA GLY A 58 -50.91 -6.36 22.10
C GLY A 58 -49.48 -5.87 22.33
N VAL A 59 -49.36 -4.82 23.15
CA VAL A 59 -48.09 -4.13 23.41
C VAL A 59 -47.08 -5.03 24.14
N ASP A 60 -47.54 -5.94 25.01
CA ASP A 60 -46.64 -6.80 25.78
C ASP A 60 -45.95 -7.85 24.88
N ALA A 61 -46.69 -8.44 23.94
CA ALA A 61 -46.11 -9.34 22.94
C ALA A 61 -45.16 -8.60 21.98
N LEU A 62 -45.50 -7.36 21.61
CA LEU A 62 -44.60 -6.52 20.82
C LEU A 62 -43.33 -6.18 21.60
N ARG A 63 -43.42 -5.90 22.91
CA ARG A 63 -42.28 -5.62 23.79
C ARG A 63 -41.33 -6.81 23.87
N GLU A 64 -41.87 -8.02 24.01
CA GLU A 64 -41.11 -9.27 24.04
C GLU A 64 -40.39 -9.51 22.72
N TRP A 65 -41.12 -9.41 21.60
CA TRP A 65 -40.56 -9.55 20.26
C TRP A 65 -39.46 -8.52 19.97
N MET A 66 -39.64 -7.26 20.37
CA MET A 66 -38.61 -6.24 20.20
C MET A 66 -37.36 -6.54 21.04
N ASN A 67 -37.53 -7.01 22.28
CA ASN A 67 -36.42 -7.40 23.13
C ASN A 67 -35.63 -8.58 22.56
N GLU A 68 -36.31 -9.56 21.96
CA GLU A 68 -35.69 -10.71 21.30
C GLU A 68 -34.98 -10.31 20.01
N THR A 69 -35.67 -9.58 19.14
CA THR A 69 -35.14 -9.07 17.87
C THR A 69 -33.90 -8.19 18.10
N GLN A 70 -33.91 -7.35 19.13
CA GLN A 70 -32.77 -6.49 19.43
C GLN A 70 -31.57 -7.23 20.05
N ARG A 71 -31.79 -8.37 20.72
CA ARG A 71 -30.70 -9.24 21.20
C ARG A 71 -30.03 -9.97 20.03
N ASN A 72 -30.82 -10.44 19.07
CA ASN A 72 -30.34 -11.23 17.93
C ASN A 72 -29.79 -10.36 16.80
N GLU A 73 -30.42 -9.21 16.53
CA GLU A 73 -30.08 -8.29 15.44
C GLU A 73 -29.59 -6.93 15.99
N ALA A 74 -28.57 -6.97 16.84
CA ALA A 74 -28.01 -5.81 17.56
C ALA A 74 -27.40 -4.68 16.68
N THR A 75 -27.61 -4.71 15.36
CA THR A 75 -27.00 -3.79 14.40
C THR A 75 -27.83 -2.51 14.22
N ILE A 76 -29.15 -2.58 14.36
CA ILE A 76 -30.06 -1.43 14.22
C ILE A 76 -30.83 -1.29 15.54
N ARG A 77 -30.77 -0.11 16.17
CA ARG A 77 -31.63 0.16 17.33
C ARG A 77 -32.98 0.64 16.83
N THR A 78 -34.02 -0.14 17.10
CA THR A 78 -35.39 0.19 16.74
C THR A 78 -36.13 0.72 17.95
N TYR A 79 -36.74 1.90 17.82
CA TYR A 79 -37.58 2.53 18.81
C TYR A 79 -39.03 2.47 18.31
N VAL A 80 -39.96 2.13 19.17
CA VAL A 80 -41.39 2.15 18.84
C VAL A 80 -42.03 3.11 19.80
N LEU A 81 -42.51 4.24 19.28
CA LEU A 81 -43.07 5.31 20.07
C LEU A 81 -44.58 5.21 20.12
N ASP A 82 -45.13 5.44 21.31
CA ASP A 82 -46.55 5.70 21.49
C ASP A 82 -46.95 7.09 20.95
N MET A 83 -48.24 7.41 21.03
CA MET A 83 -48.78 8.72 20.64
C MET A 83 -48.21 9.89 21.45
N HIS A 84 -47.68 9.61 22.65
CA HIS A 84 -47.06 10.60 23.53
C HIS A 84 -45.56 10.80 23.22
N GLY A 85 -45.00 10.04 22.28
CA GLY A 85 -43.60 10.09 21.89
C GLY A 85 -42.67 9.32 22.83
N HIS A 86 -43.20 8.47 23.72
CA HIS A 86 -42.42 7.62 24.60
C HIS A 86 -42.18 6.25 23.96
N ASP A 87 -40.98 5.69 24.18
CA ASP A 87 -40.64 4.35 23.71
C ASP A 87 -41.38 3.29 24.56
N ILE A 88 -42.03 2.31 23.92
CA ILE A 88 -42.80 1.24 24.60
C ILE A 88 -41.94 0.33 25.49
N LEU A 89 -40.62 0.36 25.29
CA LEU A 89 -39.61 -0.32 26.10
C LEU A 89 -39.08 0.56 27.24
N GLY A 90 -39.56 1.80 27.39
CA GLY A 90 -39.17 2.73 28.45
C GLY A 90 -37.73 3.23 28.35
N ARG A 91 -37.10 3.15 27.18
CA ARG A 91 -35.68 3.53 27.00
C ARG A 91 -35.55 5.02 26.72
N PRO A 92 -34.47 5.67 27.19
CA PRO A 92 -34.19 7.04 26.81
C PRO A 92 -33.89 7.13 25.32
N LEU A 93 -34.52 8.08 24.63
CA LEU A 93 -34.28 8.33 23.21
C LEU A 93 -32.90 8.94 22.99
N THR A 94 -32.18 8.48 21.98
CA THR A 94 -30.93 9.13 21.55
C THR A 94 -31.25 10.55 21.08
N GLU A 95 -30.36 11.54 21.30
CA GLU A 95 -30.58 12.93 20.84
C GLU A 95 -30.97 13.05 19.36
N ARG A 96 -30.45 12.16 18.50
CA ARG A 96 -30.79 12.13 17.07
C ARG A 96 -32.26 11.76 16.85
N ILE A 97 -32.72 10.72 17.55
CA ILE A 97 -34.10 10.25 17.46
C ILE A 97 -35.00 11.31 18.08
N GLU A 98 -34.65 11.87 19.23
CA GLU A 98 -35.39 12.98 19.84
C GLU A 98 -35.54 14.18 18.89
N ARG A 99 -34.45 14.62 18.22
CA ARG A 99 -34.51 15.69 17.21
C ARG A 99 -35.39 15.31 16.01
N ARG A 100 -35.39 14.04 15.59
CA ARG A 100 -36.20 13.54 14.47
C ARG A 100 -37.67 13.45 14.85
N VAL A 101 -37.98 12.97 16.06
CA VAL A 101 -39.33 12.92 16.64
C VAL A 101 -39.89 14.32 16.78
N LYS A 102 -39.16 15.26 17.39
CA LYS A 102 -39.59 16.68 17.49
C LYS A 102 -39.86 17.30 16.13
N ARG A 103 -39.03 17.01 15.13
CA ARG A 103 -39.23 17.50 13.75
C ARG A 103 -40.49 16.88 13.11
N MET A 104 -40.70 15.58 13.26
CA MET A 104 -41.89 14.90 12.71
C MET A 104 -43.17 15.35 13.42
N ALA A 105 -43.13 15.54 14.74
CA ALA A 105 -44.22 16.11 15.53
C ALA A 105 -44.57 17.52 15.04
N SER A 106 -43.56 18.39 14.86
CA SER A 106 -43.77 19.77 14.39
C SER A 106 -44.35 19.87 12.97
N LEU A 107 -44.21 18.82 12.18
CA LEU A 107 -44.70 18.75 10.80
C LEU A 107 -46.05 18.02 10.70
N GLY A 108 -46.65 17.59 11.82
CA GLY A 108 -47.91 16.85 11.82
C GLY A 108 -47.81 15.42 11.28
N TYR A 109 -46.65 14.77 11.39
CA TYR A 109 -46.39 13.41 10.89
C TYR A 109 -46.35 12.34 11.99
N LEU A 110 -46.77 12.68 13.20
CA LEU A 110 -47.09 11.71 14.26
C LEU A 110 -48.60 11.67 14.41
N ALA A 111 -49.12 10.58 14.98
CA ALA A 111 -50.53 10.49 15.32
C ALA A 111 -50.95 11.70 16.16
N ASP A 112 -52.10 12.28 15.84
CA ASP A 112 -52.66 13.37 16.62
C ASP A 112 -53.16 12.88 17.99
N ALA A 113 -53.57 13.81 18.85
CA ALA A 113 -54.09 13.49 20.18
C ALA A 113 -55.38 12.64 20.16
N GLU A 114 -56.01 12.50 18.99
CA GLU A 114 -57.22 11.73 18.74
C GLU A 114 -56.91 10.34 18.15
N GLY A 115 -55.63 10.04 17.90
CA GLY A 115 -55.16 8.77 17.38
C GLY A 115 -55.33 8.60 15.87
N ASN A 116 -55.64 9.67 15.14
CA ASN A 116 -55.74 9.61 13.69
C ASN A 116 -54.35 9.53 13.06
N PRO A 117 -54.16 8.65 12.04
CA PRO A 117 -52.93 8.63 11.29
C PRO A 117 -52.78 9.96 10.53
N PRO A 118 -51.56 10.51 10.42
CA PRO A 118 -51.32 11.74 9.68
C PRO A 118 -51.70 11.59 8.20
N PRO A 119 -52.07 12.68 7.51
CA PRO A 119 -52.51 12.61 6.12
C PRO A 119 -51.43 11.97 5.22
N LEU A 120 -51.84 10.98 4.43
CA LEU A 120 -51.03 10.15 3.52
C LEU A 120 -50.23 10.91 2.43
N MET A 121 -50.15 12.23 2.49
CA MET A 121 -49.46 13.08 1.51
C MET A 121 -47.96 13.29 1.81
N ALA A 122 -47.32 12.35 2.52
CA ALA A 122 -45.87 12.34 2.67
C ALA A 122 -45.26 11.05 2.13
N ASP A 123 -44.45 11.26 1.09
CA ASP A 123 -43.45 10.36 0.52
C ASP A 123 -43.14 9.09 1.36
N PRO A 124 -43.50 7.89 0.88
CA PRO A 124 -43.25 6.60 1.54
C PRO A 124 -41.76 6.34 1.86
N LEU A 125 -40.84 7.04 1.19
CA LEU A 125 -39.40 6.89 1.41
C LEU A 125 -38.89 7.69 2.62
N ARG A 126 -39.75 8.46 3.31
CA ARG A 126 -39.41 9.30 4.47
C ARG A 126 -40.23 9.01 5.73
N THR A 127 -41.26 8.19 5.64
CA THR A 127 -42.15 7.89 6.75
C THR A 127 -41.60 6.73 7.58
N SER A 128 -41.37 7.01 8.87
CA SER A 128 -41.28 5.98 9.89
C SER A 128 -42.56 5.12 9.81
N PRO A 129 -42.48 3.80 9.60
CA PRO A 129 -43.68 2.98 9.44
C PRO A 129 -44.54 3.05 10.72
N GLN A 130 -45.84 3.14 10.52
CA GLN A 130 -46.83 3.24 11.59
C GLN A 130 -47.61 1.94 11.72
N MET A 131 -47.89 1.55 12.96
CA MET A 131 -48.61 0.34 13.32
C MET A 131 -49.82 0.72 14.16
N ILE A 132 -50.98 0.18 13.83
CA ILE A 132 -52.21 0.41 14.59
C ILE A 132 -52.41 -0.82 15.49
N GLY A 133 -52.45 -0.57 16.79
CA GLY A 133 -52.75 -1.57 17.82
C GLY A 133 -54.21 -2.02 17.78
N PRO A 134 -54.53 -3.17 18.40
CA PRO A 134 -55.90 -3.69 18.47
C PRO A 134 -56.86 -2.77 19.26
N ASP A 135 -56.32 -1.87 20.08
CA ASP A 135 -56.99 -0.83 20.84
C ASP A 135 -57.17 0.49 20.05
N GLY A 136 -56.79 0.51 18.77
CA GLY A 136 -56.80 1.71 17.93
C GLY A 136 -55.62 2.65 18.17
N SER A 137 -54.68 2.29 19.06
CA SER A 137 -53.53 3.14 19.34
C SER A 137 -52.49 3.08 18.20
N VAL A 138 -51.92 4.22 17.83
CA VAL A 138 -50.95 4.34 16.73
C VAL A 138 -49.54 4.36 17.31
N TYR A 139 -48.72 3.43 16.84
CA TYR A 139 -47.32 3.30 17.18
C TYR A 139 -46.45 3.67 15.99
N THR A 140 -45.45 4.53 16.20
CA THR A 140 -44.52 4.95 15.13
C THR A 140 -43.15 4.34 15.35
N MET A 141 -42.64 3.60 14.35
CA MET A 141 -41.36 2.91 14.45
C MET A 141 -40.20 3.76 13.88
N PHE A 142 -39.21 4.04 14.71
CA PHE A 142 -38.00 4.78 14.36
C PHE A 142 -36.77 3.88 14.37
N PHE A 143 -36.00 3.94 13.29
CA PHE A 143 -34.74 3.21 13.16
C PHE A 143 -33.56 4.16 13.39
N ASP A 144 -32.78 3.89 14.44
CA ASP A 144 -31.51 4.56 14.69
C ASP A 144 -30.38 3.74 14.06
N TYR A 145 -30.09 4.06 12.81
CA TYR A 145 -28.83 3.69 12.16
C TYR A 145 -27.73 4.53 12.81
N GLY A 146 -27.24 4.06 13.96
CA GLY A 146 -26.21 4.75 14.74
C GLY A 146 -25.05 5.21 13.87
N ARG A 147 -24.35 6.27 14.30
CA ARG A 147 -23.22 6.87 13.59
C ARG A 147 -21.99 5.94 13.63
N ARG A 148 -22.08 4.75 13.03
CA ARG A 148 -20.91 3.95 12.71
C ARG A 148 -20.26 4.62 11.51
N PHE A 149 -19.31 5.50 11.80
CA PHE A 149 -18.45 6.13 10.80
C PHE A 149 -17.93 5.08 9.80
N PRO A 150 -17.62 5.44 8.55
CA PRO A 150 -17.00 4.52 7.59
C PRO A 150 -15.75 3.83 8.17
N PHE A 151 -15.08 4.47 9.14
CA PHE A 151 -13.93 3.94 9.85
C PHE A 151 -14.22 2.83 10.90
N SER A 152 -15.47 2.52 11.20
CA SER A 152 -15.82 1.40 12.10
C SER A 152 -15.36 0.03 11.57
N MET A 153 -14.98 -0.06 10.29
CA MET A 153 -14.34 -1.22 9.67
C MET A 153 -12.94 -1.52 10.27
N PHE A 154 -12.20 -0.50 10.72
CA PHE A 154 -10.90 -0.69 11.38
C PHE A 154 -11.02 -1.34 12.76
N GLY A 155 -12.24 -1.47 13.30
CA GLY A 155 -12.50 -2.22 14.52
C GLY A 155 -12.51 -3.74 14.33
N THR A 156 -12.53 -4.24 13.07
CA THR A 156 -12.46 -5.68 12.83
C THR A 156 -11.02 -6.15 12.66
N PRO A 157 -10.54 -7.08 13.50
CA PRO A 157 -9.14 -7.53 13.45
C PRO A 157 -8.81 -8.15 12.10
N LEU A 158 -9.76 -8.84 11.45
CA LEU A 158 -9.56 -9.44 10.13
C LEU A 158 -9.23 -8.40 9.04
N VAL A 159 -9.94 -7.26 9.02
CA VAL A 159 -9.70 -6.19 8.03
C VAL A 159 -8.34 -5.56 8.28
N VAL A 160 -7.99 -5.25 9.53
CA VAL A 160 -6.69 -4.69 9.87
C VAL A 160 -5.55 -5.65 9.51
N LEU A 161 -5.69 -6.94 9.83
CA LEU A 161 -4.71 -7.97 9.48
C LEU A 161 -4.55 -8.11 7.96
N SER A 162 -5.64 -8.09 7.19
CA SER A 162 -5.58 -8.17 5.73
C SER A 162 -4.89 -6.95 5.10
N LEU A 163 -5.18 -5.74 5.58
CA LEU A 163 -4.50 -4.51 5.15
C LEU A 163 -3.01 -4.55 5.46
N LEU A 164 -2.66 -5.02 6.67
CA LEU A 164 -1.28 -5.16 7.11
C LEU A 164 -0.54 -6.20 6.25
N ALA A 165 -1.18 -7.35 5.97
CA ALA A 165 -0.62 -8.40 5.13
C ALA A 165 -0.39 -7.92 3.68
N ILE A 166 -1.34 -7.19 3.09
CA ILE A 166 -1.19 -6.61 1.75
C ILE A 166 -0.05 -5.59 1.74
N SER A 167 -0.02 -4.69 2.73
CA SER A 167 1.04 -3.69 2.84
C SER A 167 2.41 -4.34 2.99
N LEU A 168 2.57 -5.34 3.87
CA LEU A 168 3.82 -6.07 4.04
C LEU A 168 4.22 -6.80 2.75
N GLY A 169 3.27 -7.47 2.09
CA GLY A 169 3.53 -8.22 0.87
C GLY A 169 4.03 -7.32 -0.26
N VAL A 170 3.38 -6.19 -0.50
CA VAL A 170 3.78 -5.23 -1.54
C VAL A 170 5.13 -4.58 -1.19
N SER A 171 5.34 -4.17 0.07
CA SER A 171 6.61 -3.61 0.52
C SER A 171 7.77 -4.61 0.41
N ALA A 172 7.55 -5.86 0.81
CA ALA A 172 8.56 -6.92 0.70
C ALA A 172 8.93 -7.20 -0.76
N LEU A 173 7.93 -7.29 -1.64
CA LEU A 173 8.16 -7.51 -3.08
C LEU A 173 8.93 -6.34 -3.71
N ALA A 174 8.54 -5.10 -3.40
CA ALA A 174 9.23 -3.90 -3.89
C ALA A 174 10.69 -3.84 -3.39
N CYS A 175 10.91 -4.14 -2.10
CA CYS A 175 12.24 -4.16 -1.50
C CYS A 175 13.13 -5.26 -2.10
N TRP A 176 12.59 -6.47 -2.26
CA TRP A 176 13.30 -7.59 -2.88
C TRP A 176 13.71 -7.27 -4.33
N TRP A 177 12.78 -6.74 -5.12
CA TRP A 177 13.04 -6.34 -6.50
C TRP A 177 14.12 -5.26 -6.58
N LEU A 178 14.04 -4.23 -5.73
CA LEU A 178 15.02 -3.16 -5.66
C LEU A 178 16.41 -3.67 -5.25
N ALA A 179 16.47 -4.52 -4.22
CA ALA A 179 17.70 -5.13 -3.74
C ALA A 179 18.36 -5.97 -4.84
N HIS A 180 17.59 -6.79 -5.57
CA HIS A 180 18.14 -7.59 -6.67
C HIS A 180 18.63 -6.71 -7.84
N PHE A 181 17.85 -5.68 -8.20
CA PHE A 181 18.16 -4.77 -9.30
C PHE A 181 19.44 -3.95 -9.09
N LEU A 182 19.74 -3.59 -7.83
CA LEU A 182 20.93 -2.82 -7.46
C LEU A 182 22.13 -3.71 -7.10
N SER A 183 21.92 -4.77 -6.32
CA SER A 183 23.03 -5.55 -5.77
C SER A 183 23.80 -6.33 -6.82
N ARG A 184 23.11 -6.92 -7.82
CA ARG A 184 23.76 -7.71 -8.88
C ARG A 184 24.77 -6.90 -9.71
N PRO A 185 24.43 -5.74 -10.30
CA PRO A 185 25.40 -4.96 -11.08
C PRO A 185 26.52 -4.37 -10.23
N VAL A 186 26.23 -3.98 -8.97
CA VAL A 186 27.26 -3.48 -8.04
C VAL A 186 28.26 -4.59 -7.67
N ALA A 187 27.78 -5.80 -7.39
CA ALA A 187 28.64 -6.95 -7.10
C ALA A 187 29.54 -7.31 -8.31
N LEU A 188 29.01 -7.25 -9.53
CA LEU A 188 29.79 -7.47 -10.75
C LEU A 188 30.86 -6.38 -10.95
N LEU A 189 30.52 -5.11 -10.76
CA LEU A 189 31.50 -4.02 -10.79
C LEU A 189 32.59 -4.22 -9.74
N GLN A 190 32.22 -4.60 -8.52
CA GLN A 190 33.17 -4.85 -7.44
C GLN A 190 34.10 -6.04 -7.76
N ALA A 191 33.58 -7.14 -8.29
CA ALA A 191 34.37 -8.29 -8.68
C ALA A 191 35.37 -7.94 -9.79
N ASN A 192 34.93 -7.21 -10.82
CA ASN A 192 35.78 -6.79 -11.92
C ASN A 192 36.83 -5.77 -11.49
N ALA A 193 36.49 -4.84 -10.60
CA ALA A 193 37.44 -3.91 -10.01
C ALA A 193 38.54 -4.62 -9.21
N ARG A 194 38.17 -5.64 -8.42
CA ARG A 194 39.14 -6.47 -7.68
C ARG A 194 40.06 -7.25 -8.63
N ALA A 195 39.52 -7.81 -9.72
CA ALA A 195 40.30 -8.53 -10.70
C ALA A 195 41.28 -7.62 -11.46
N LEU A 196 40.85 -6.40 -11.82
CA LEU A 196 41.73 -5.38 -12.40
C LEU A 196 42.85 -4.98 -11.44
N ALA A 197 42.53 -4.77 -10.16
CA ALA A 197 43.53 -4.45 -9.13
C ALA A 197 44.52 -5.60 -8.89
N ALA A 198 44.11 -6.85 -9.10
CA ALA A 198 44.98 -8.02 -9.06
C ALA A 198 45.88 -8.19 -10.30
N GLY A 199 45.78 -7.28 -11.28
CA GLY A 199 46.62 -7.26 -12.49
C GLY A 199 45.98 -7.89 -13.72
N ASN A 200 44.72 -8.33 -13.67
CA ASN A 200 44.02 -8.81 -14.85
C ASN A 200 43.43 -7.63 -15.67
N LEU A 201 44.19 -7.17 -16.67
CA LEU A 201 43.87 -5.98 -17.47
C LEU A 201 42.82 -6.22 -18.56
N GLU A 202 42.49 -7.47 -18.85
CA GLU A 202 41.49 -7.86 -19.86
C GLU A 202 40.06 -7.88 -19.31
N VAL A 203 39.90 -7.68 -17.99
CA VAL A 203 38.60 -7.68 -17.33
C VAL A 203 37.75 -6.50 -17.78
N ARG A 204 36.52 -6.79 -18.19
CA ARG A 204 35.50 -5.79 -18.51
C ARG A 204 34.20 -6.14 -17.80
N VAL A 205 33.38 -5.13 -17.55
CA VAL A 205 32.10 -5.31 -16.83
C VAL A 205 31.10 -6.10 -17.68
N GLY A 206 31.29 -6.12 -18.99
CA GLY A 206 30.50 -6.89 -19.95
C GLY A 206 29.35 -6.10 -20.54
N GLU A 207 28.87 -6.55 -21.71
CA GLU A 207 27.85 -5.81 -22.48
C GLU A 207 26.50 -5.73 -21.78
N GLU A 208 26.14 -6.69 -20.91
CA GLU A 208 24.85 -6.73 -20.21
C GLU A 208 24.62 -5.46 -19.38
N ILE A 209 25.64 -5.01 -18.63
CA ILE A 209 25.55 -3.81 -17.78
C ILE A 209 25.89 -2.56 -18.59
N SER A 210 26.90 -2.61 -19.46
CA SER A 210 27.33 -1.45 -20.25
C SER A 210 26.28 -0.98 -21.26
N ARG A 211 25.32 -1.84 -21.66
CA ARG A 211 24.14 -1.45 -22.49
C ARG A 211 23.03 -0.77 -21.69
N ARG A 212 23.08 -0.78 -20.35
CA ARG A 212 22.08 -0.08 -19.53
C ARG A 212 22.14 1.41 -19.81
N LYS A 213 20.97 2.03 -19.94
CA LYS A 213 20.79 3.47 -20.21
C LYS A 213 20.61 4.30 -18.94
N ASP A 214 20.98 3.71 -17.81
CA ASP A 214 20.94 4.29 -16.47
C ASP A 214 22.37 4.54 -15.95
N GLU A 215 22.46 5.09 -14.75
CA GLU A 215 23.66 5.56 -14.07
C GLU A 215 24.63 4.40 -13.80
N LEU A 216 24.10 3.20 -13.57
CA LEU A 216 24.92 1.99 -13.42
C LEU A 216 25.56 1.58 -14.75
N GLY A 217 24.84 1.73 -15.87
CA GLY A 217 25.41 1.54 -17.19
C GLY A 217 26.44 2.60 -17.56
N VAL A 218 26.23 3.86 -17.15
CA VAL A 218 27.25 4.92 -17.28
C VAL A 218 28.50 4.54 -16.49
N LEU A 219 28.34 4.15 -15.23
CA LEU A 219 29.44 3.73 -14.36
C LEU A 219 30.20 2.53 -14.93
N ALA A 220 29.51 1.54 -15.50
CA ALA A 220 30.14 0.40 -16.15
C ALA A 220 30.99 0.81 -17.36
N ARG A 221 30.48 1.69 -18.22
CA ARG A 221 31.26 2.22 -19.36
C ARG A 221 32.47 3.04 -18.90
N ASP A 222 32.34 3.81 -17.83
CA ASP A 222 33.45 4.58 -17.29
C ASP A 222 34.51 3.67 -16.64
N PHE A 223 34.09 2.58 -15.99
CA PHE A 223 35.02 1.54 -15.53
C PHE A 223 35.77 0.90 -16.69
N ASP A 224 35.09 0.48 -17.76
CA ASP A 224 35.73 -0.14 -18.92
C ASP A 224 36.75 0.80 -19.59
N ARG A 225 36.42 2.10 -19.68
CA ARG A 225 37.36 3.13 -20.16
C ARG A 225 38.58 3.28 -19.25
N MET A 226 38.39 3.26 -17.94
CA MET A 226 39.48 3.31 -16.97
C MET A 226 40.39 2.09 -17.12
N ALA A 227 39.82 0.89 -17.24
CA ALA A 227 40.57 -0.34 -17.42
C ALA A 227 41.41 -0.33 -18.71
N GLU A 228 40.85 0.16 -19.82
CA GLU A 228 41.59 0.31 -21.09
C GLU A 228 42.75 1.31 -20.97
N ARG A 229 42.53 2.42 -20.25
CA ARG A 229 43.56 3.43 -20.04
C ARG A 229 44.72 2.89 -19.19
N VAL A 230 44.42 2.13 -18.14
CA VAL A 230 45.44 1.44 -17.33
C VAL A 230 46.22 0.45 -18.17
N ARG A 231 45.54 -0.37 -19.00
CA ARG A 231 46.19 -1.32 -19.91
C ARG A 231 47.15 -0.62 -20.86
N THR A 232 46.70 0.46 -21.49
CA THR A 232 47.51 1.24 -22.43
C THR A 232 48.74 1.84 -21.76
N LEU A 233 48.59 2.42 -20.55
CA LEU A 233 49.71 2.99 -19.79
C LEU A 233 50.76 1.95 -19.41
N LEU A 234 50.33 0.75 -18.98
CA LEU A 234 51.25 -0.34 -18.66
C LEU A 234 51.98 -0.85 -19.91
N ALA A 235 51.27 -1.03 -21.02
CA ALA A 235 51.89 -1.43 -22.29
C ALA A 235 52.94 -0.41 -22.78
N SER A 236 52.65 0.90 -22.67
CA SER A 236 53.62 1.95 -22.99
C SER A 236 54.84 1.92 -22.07
N LYS A 237 54.65 1.66 -20.76
CA LYS A 237 55.75 1.54 -19.80
C LYS A 237 56.66 0.34 -20.14
N GLU A 238 56.09 -0.81 -20.47
CA GLU A 238 56.86 -1.99 -20.86
C GLU A 238 57.63 -1.77 -22.17
N ALA A 239 57.00 -1.15 -23.17
CA ALA A 239 57.64 -0.81 -24.43
C ALA A 239 58.84 0.13 -24.22
N LEU A 240 58.68 1.16 -23.38
CA LEU A 240 59.76 2.09 -23.03
C LEU A 240 60.93 1.37 -22.34
N LEU A 241 60.66 0.53 -21.34
CA LEU A 241 61.70 -0.22 -20.64
C LEU A 241 62.45 -1.17 -21.58
N ARG A 242 61.74 -1.82 -22.50
CA ARG A 242 62.34 -2.68 -23.52
C ARG A 242 63.27 -1.87 -24.44
N TYR A 243 62.80 -0.73 -24.93
CA TYR A 243 63.58 0.16 -25.79
C TYR A 243 64.85 0.65 -25.08
N VAL A 244 64.73 1.17 -23.85
CA VAL A 244 65.87 1.64 -23.05
C VAL A 244 66.87 0.51 -22.80
N SER A 245 66.39 -0.72 -22.51
CA SER A 245 67.28 -1.88 -22.30
C SER A 245 68.08 -2.23 -23.56
N HIS A 246 67.48 -2.10 -24.74
CA HIS A 246 68.17 -2.31 -26.01
C HIS A 246 69.21 -1.22 -26.29
N GLU A 247 68.84 0.05 -26.08
CA GLU A 247 69.73 1.19 -26.31
C GLU A 247 70.91 1.23 -25.33
N LEU A 248 70.76 0.72 -24.11
CA LEU A 248 71.86 0.62 -23.13
C LEU A 248 72.77 -0.59 -23.36
N ARG A 249 72.23 -1.70 -23.89
CA ARG A 249 73.03 -2.91 -24.17
C ARG A 249 74.10 -2.66 -25.23
N SER A 250 73.81 -1.87 -26.25
CA SER A 250 74.73 -1.52 -27.34
C SER A 250 75.99 -0.75 -26.87
N PRO A 251 75.91 0.38 -26.15
CA PRO A 251 77.06 1.09 -25.62
C PRO A 251 77.82 0.30 -24.55
N LEU A 252 77.12 -0.49 -23.71
CA LEU A 252 77.80 -1.37 -22.75
C LEU A 252 78.64 -2.45 -23.43
N ALA A 253 78.15 -3.03 -24.53
CA ALA A 253 78.94 -3.97 -25.32
C ALA A 253 80.19 -3.31 -25.90
N ARG A 254 80.06 -2.08 -26.44
CA ARG A 254 81.20 -1.31 -26.96
C ARG A 254 82.24 -0.98 -25.88
N LEU A 255 81.80 -0.55 -24.69
CA LEU A 255 82.70 -0.29 -23.56
C LEU A 255 83.47 -1.55 -23.12
N ARG A 256 82.79 -2.70 -23.09
CA ARG A 256 83.45 -3.98 -22.77
C ARG A 256 84.50 -4.36 -23.81
N VAL A 257 84.23 -4.15 -25.09
CA VAL A 257 85.21 -4.40 -26.16
C VAL A 257 86.41 -3.47 -26.01
N ALA A 258 86.20 -2.16 -25.82
CA ALA A 258 87.26 -1.19 -25.61
C ALA A 258 88.15 -1.55 -24.41
N LEU A 259 87.55 -1.94 -23.28
CA LEU A 259 88.28 -2.42 -22.11
C LEU A 259 89.08 -3.70 -22.38
N SER A 260 88.53 -4.65 -23.15
CA SER A 260 89.24 -5.89 -23.50
C SER A 260 90.45 -5.66 -24.41
N LEU A 261 90.36 -4.68 -25.31
CA LEU A 261 91.48 -4.27 -26.17
C LEU A 261 92.59 -3.61 -25.35
N ALA A 262 92.23 -2.64 -24.48
CA ALA A 262 93.19 -1.99 -23.59
C ALA A 262 93.91 -3.00 -22.66
N ARG A 263 93.21 -4.03 -22.21
CA ARG A 263 93.80 -5.10 -21.37
C ARG A 263 94.71 -6.05 -22.16
N ARG A 264 94.50 -6.22 -23.46
CA ARG A 264 95.39 -7.00 -24.34
C ARG A 264 96.67 -6.24 -24.68
N GLU A 265 96.58 -4.95 -24.96
CA GLU A 265 97.78 -4.11 -25.19
C GLU A 265 98.67 -3.99 -23.94
N GLY A 266 98.07 -3.98 -22.74
CA GLY A 266 98.83 -4.02 -21.48
C GLY A 266 99.38 -5.40 -21.08
N ALA A 267 98.97 -6.47 -21.77
CA ALA A 267 99.41 -7.85 -21.50
C ALA A 267 100.50 -8.35 -22.46
N ASP A 268 101.07 -7.46 -23.28
CA ASP A 268 102.25 -7.74 -24.10
C ASP A 268 103.52 -7.08 -23.51
N PRO A 269 104.21 -7.71 -22.53
CA PRO A 269 105.55 -7.34 -22.14
C PRO A 269 106.57 -8.31 -22.76
N ALA A 270 106.91 -8.16 -24.04
CA ALA A 270 108.22 -8.46 -24.65
C ALA A 270 108.05 -8.45 -26.18
N ARG A 271 108.64 -7.50 -26.94
CA ARG A 271 110.05 -7.52 -27.39
C ARG A 271 110.52 -8.88 -27.89
#